data_AF-L8TV77-F1
#
_entry.id   AF-L8TV77-F1
#
_cell.length_a   1.000
_cell.length_b   1.000
_cell.length_c   1.000
_cell.angle_alpha   90.00
_cell.angle_beta   90.00
_cell.angle_gamma   90.00
#
_symmetry.space_group_name_H-M   'P 1'
#
loop_
_entity.id
_entity.type
_entity.pdbx_description
1 polymer ?
#
loop_
_entity_poly.entity_id
_entity_poly.type
_entity_poly.pdbx_seq_one_letter_code
_entity_poly.pdbx_strand_id
1 'polypeptide(L)' 'MHGNRKLPRSIREEVAHLELQLQVLEIIDEILSGTAACEADARSSLRWYVSANPGQPQRALLMHMMSIQRSDHT' A
#
# COMPACT_ATOMS: atom_id res chain seq x y z
N MET A 1 -19.34 -14.79 24.25
CA MET A 1 -18.81 -14.79 22.88
C MET A 1 -19.47 -13.65 22.11
N HIS A 2 -18.84 -12.47 22.04
CA HIS A 2 -19.40 -11.32 21.34
C HIS A 2 -19.02 -11.42 19.87
N GLY A 3 -19.98 -11.81 19.03
CA GLY A 3 -19.83 -11.77 17.58
C GLY A 3 -19.63 -10.32 17.14
N ASN A 4 -18.40 -10.00 16.73
CA ASN A 4 -18.08 -8.79 15.99
C ASN A 4 -18.78 -8.88 14.63
N ARG A 5 -20.08 -8.60 14.61
CA ARG A 5 -20.83 -8.35 13.38
C ARG A 5 -20.27 -7.06 12.81
N LYS A 6 -19.28 -7.18 11.93
CA LYS A 6 -18.87 -6.11 11.02
C LYS A 6 -20.15 -5.70 10.30
N LEU A 7 -20.69 -4.54 10.66
CA LEU A 7 -21.84 -3.98 9.94
C LEU A 7 -21.45 -3.90 8.46
N PRO A 8 -22.33 -4.31 7.54
CA PRO A 8 -22.08 -4.13 6.11
C PRO A 8 -21.80 -2.65 5.88
N ARG A 9 -20.70 -2.37 5.17
CA ARG A 9 -20.31 -1.00 4.83
C ARG A 9 -21.44 -0.37 4.03
N SER A 10 -21.64 0.92 4.20
CA SER A 10 -22.50 1.67 3.30
C SER A 10 -21.91 1.62 1.89
N ILE A 11 -22.75 1.63 0.84
CA ILE A 11 -22.30 1.70 -0.55
C ILE A 11 -21.30 2.85 -0.75
N ARG A 12 -21.50 3.99 -0.06
CA ARG A 12 -20.57 5.13 -0.11
C ARG A 12 -19.18 4.77 0.44
N GLU A 13 -19.13 4.00 1.51
CA GLU A 13 -17.87 3.55 2.13
C GLU A 13 -17.17 2.51 1.26
N GLU A 14 -17.92 1.65 0.57
CA GLU A 14 -17.38 0.69 -0.39
C GLU A 14 -16.78 1.39 -1.61
N VAL A 15 -17.49 2.36 -2.19
CA VAL A 15 -16.99 3.18 -3.30
C VAL A 15 -15.72 3.93 -2.89
N ALA A 16 -15.73 4.63 -1.76
CA ALA A 16 -14.56 5.34 -1.26
C ALA A 16 -13.35 4.40 -1.02
N HIS A 17 -13.62 3.18 -0.54
CA HIS A 17 -12.57 2.18 -0.36
C HIS A 17 -12.00 1.69 -1.70
N LEU A 18 -12.84 1.50 -2.72
CA LEU A 18 -12.40 1.12 -4.07
C LEU A 18 -11.59 2.22 -4.73
N GLU A 19 -12.02 3.48 -4.62
CA GLU A 19 -11.29 4.66 -5.11
C GLU A 19 -9.89 4.72 -4.49
N LEU A 20 -9.80 4.59 -3.16
CA LEU A 20 -8.50 4.54 -2.47
C LEU A 20 -7.65 3.35 -2.93
N GLN A 21 -8.25 2.19 -3.13
CA GLN A 21 -7.53 1.01 -3.59
C GLN A 21 -6.94 1.21 -4.98
N LEU A 22 -7.69 1.83 -5.90
CA LEU A 22 -7.21 2.16 -7.25
C LEU A 22 -6.05 3.15 -7.19
N GLN A 23 -6.21 4.25 -6.44
CA GLN A 23 -5.16 5.26 -6.28
C GLN A 23 -3.86 4.65 -5.73
N VAL A 24 -3.96 3.76 -4.75
CA VAL A 24 -2.79 3.09 -4.19
C VAL A 24 -2.13 2.17 -5.22
N LEU A 25 -2.91 1.45 -6.03
CA LEU A 25 -2.36 0.59 -7.07
C LEU A 25 -1.64 1.42 -8.14
N GLU A 26 -2.19 2.57 -8.53
CA GLU A 26 -1.55 3.52 -9.46
C GLU A 26 -0.20 4.01 -8.92
N ILE A 27 -0.14 4.42 -7.65
CA ILE A 27 1.12 4.85 -7.01
C ILE A 27 2.15 3.71 -6.97
N ILE A 28 1.71 2.49 -6.62
CA ILE A 28 2.61 1.33 -6.59
C ILE A 28 3.17 1.07 -8.01
N ASP A 29 2.32 1.10 -9.03
CA ASP A 29 2.74 0.88 -10.41
C ASP A 29 3.72 1.97 -10.89
N GLU A 30 3.45 3.24 -10.57
CA GLU A 30 4.34 4.37 -10.87
C GLU A 30 5.73 4.18 -10.23
N ILE A 31 5.78 3.85 -8.94
CA ILE A 31 7.07 3.62 -8.25
C ILE A 31 7.79 2.41 -8.87
N LEU A 32 7.08 1.31 -9.15
CA LEU A 32 7.69 0.08 -9.66
C LEU A 32 8.13 0.17 -11.12
N SER A 33 7.52 1.05 -11.91
CA SER A 33 7.88 1.34 -13.31
C SER A 33 9.03 2.35 -13.44
N GLY A 34 9.33 3.11 -12.37
CA GLY A 34 10.47 4.01 -12.32
C GLY A 34 11.80 3.31 -12.63
N THR A 35 12.70 4.01 -13.34
CA THR A 35 13.99 3.45 -13.82
C THR A 35 15.21 4.10 -13.16
N ALA A 36 15.02 5.11 -12.31
CA ALA A 36 16.11 5.81 -11.65
C ALA A 36 16.95 4.85 -10.80
N ALA A 37 18.28 4.85 -10.97
CA ALA A 37 19.17 3.94 -10.25
C ALA A 37 19.21 4.24 -8.75
N CYS A 38 19.12 5.52 -8.35
CA CYS A 38 19.08 5.94 -6.95
C CYS A 38 17.85 5.44 -6.18
N GLU A 39 16.79 5.04 -6.88
CA GLU A 39 15.54 4.54 -6.28
C GLU A 39 15.44 3.00 -6.31
N ALA A 40 16.48 2.30 -6.77
CA ALA A 40 16.44 0.84 -6.94
C ALA A 40 16.15 0.09 -5.63
N ASP A 41 16.70 0.57 -4.52
CA ASP A 41 16.49 -0.01 -3.19
C ASP A 41 15.05 0.23 -2.70
N ALA A 42 14.51 1.43 -2.94
CA ALA A 42 13.12 1.75 -2.63
C ALA A 42 12.16 0.84 -3.42
N ARG A 43 12.39 0.66 -4.73
CA ARG A 43 11.59 -0.28 -5.56
C ARG A 43 11.68 -1.71 -5.06
N SER A 44 12.88 -2.17 -4.70
CA SER A 44 13.09 -3.53 -4.18
C SER A 44 12.36 -3.74 -2.86
N SER A 45 12.42 -2.75 -1.96
CA SER A 45 11.66 -2.72 -0.72
C SER A 45 10.15 -2.76 -0.97
N LEU A 46 9.63 -1.94 -1.89
CA LEU A 46 8.21 -1.94 -2.23
C LEU A 46 7.73 -3.29 -2.78
N ARG A 47 8.50 -3.92 -3.68
CA ARG A 47 8.17 -5.27 -4.21
C ARG A 47 8.04 -6.31 -3.10
N TRP A 48 8.92 -6.24 -2.10
CA TRP A 48 8.85 -7.12 -0.94
C TRP A 48 7.55 -6.89 -0.14
N TYR A 49 7.20 -5.64 0.15
CA TYR A 49 5.97 -5.31 0.87
C TYR A 49 4.70 -5.71 0.09
N VAL A 50 4.66 -5.52 -1.23
CA VAL A 50 3.54 -5.95 -2.07
C VAL A 50 3.39 -7.47 -2.02
N SER A 51 4.49 -8.21 -2.16
CA SER A 51 4.48 -9.68 -2.11
C SER A 51 4.06 -10.21 -0.73
N ALA A 52 4.44 -9.51 0.35
CA ALA A 52 4.09 -9.88 1.72
C ALA A 52 2.64 -9.56 2.11
N ASN A 53 1.90 -8.77 1.30
CA ASN A 53 0.55 -8.30 1.63
C ASN A 53 -0.43 -8.53 0.45
N PRO A 54 -0.69 -9.79 0.07
CA PRO A 54 -1.58 -10.09 -1.05
C PRO A 54 -3.00 -9.57 -0.78
N GLY A 55 -3.57 -8.89 -1.77
CA GLY A 55 -4.91 -8.27 -1.68
C GLY A 55 -5.01 -7.06 -0.76
N GLN A 56 -3.89 -6.58 -0.21
CA GLN A 56 -3.84 -5.45 0.72
C GLN A 56 -2.82 -4.38 0.26
N PRO A 57 -3.00 -3.80 -0.94
CA PRO A 57 -2.03 -2.84 -1.50
C PRO A 57 -1.87 -1.60 -0.61
N GLN A 58 -2.94 -1.12 0.05
CA GLN A 58 -2.89 0.03 0.97
C GLN A 58 -1.94 -0.24 2.15
N ARG A 59 -1.98 -1.47 2.69
CA ARG A 59 -1.10 -1.89 3.78
C ARG A 59 0.34 -2.01 3.31
N ALA A 60 0.56 -2.58 2.12
CA ALA A 60 1.89 -2.69 1.52
C ALA A 60 2.55 -1.31 1.35
N LEU A 61 1.84 -0.37 0.72
CA LEU A 61 2.34 0.99 0.49
C LEU A 61 2.64 1.72 1.80
N LEU A 62 1.73 1.63 2.78
CA LEU A 62 1.92 2.30 4.08
C LEU A 62 3.17 1.78 4.81
N MET A 63 3.39 0.46 4.85
CA MET A 63 4.57 -0.11 5.50
C MET A 63 5.86 0.26 4.78
N HIS A 64 5.82 0.34 3.45
CA HIS A 64 6.94 0.83 2.65
C HIS A 64 7.29 2.29 2.98
N MET A 65 6.29 3.19 2.99
CA MET A 65 6.49 4.61 3.34
C MET A 65 7.08 4.78 4.75
N MET A 66 6.56 4.02 5.73
CA MET A 66 7.09 4.00 7.10
C MET A 66 8.51 3.43 7.19
N SER A 67 8.92 2.58 6.24
CA SER A 67 10.29 2.09 6.17
C SER A 67 11.24 3.17 5.67
N ILE A 68 10.87 3.89 4.60
CA ILE A 68 11.70 4.96 4.02
C ILE A 68 11.89 6.10 5.02
N GLN A 69 10.80 6.55 5.66
CA GLN A 69 10.88 7.63 6.66
C GLN A 69 11.87 7.32 7.80
N ARG A 70 12.01 6.05 8.18
CA ARG A 70 12.97 5.64 9.22
C ARG A 70 14.42 5.60 8.71
N SER A 71 14.62 5.37 7.41
CA SER A 71 15.93 5.36 6.78
C SER A 71 16.48 6.77 6.49
N ASP A 72 15.62 7.77 6.33
CA ASP A 72 16.03 9.17 6.11
C ASP A 72 16.53 9.89 7.40
N HIS A 73 16.35 9.28 8.58
CA HIS A 73 16.70 9.87 9.88
C HIS A 73 17.99 9.29 10.50
N THR A 74 18.79 8.56 9.72
CA THR A 74 20.08 7.98 10.14
C THR A 74 21.20 8.41 9.21
#